data_AF-A0A6C1NTA5-F1
#
_entry.id   AF-A0A6C1NTA5-F1
#
_cell.length_a   1.000
_cell.length_b   1.000
_cell.length_c   1.000
_cell.angle_alpha   90.00
_cell.angle_beta   90.00
_cell.angle_gamma   90.00
#
_symmetry.space_group_name_H-M   'P 1'
#
loop_
_entity.id
_entity.type
_entity.pdbx_description
1 polymer ?
#
loop_
_entity_poly.entity_id
_entity_poly.type
_entity_poly.pdbx_seq_one_letter_code
_entity_poly.pdbx_strand_id
1 'polypeptide(L)' 'MLPIRPLLPQLVRTLGEAGAAVLVAPPGAGKTTAVPPALLEAPWLEGRRILLLEPRRLAAPAAARRIAEGVGGPKLGG' A
#
# COMPACT_ATOMS: atom_id res chain seq x y z
N MET A 1 -2.29 -15.59 4.11
CA MET A 1 -2.67 -14.74 2.95
C MET A 1 -3.46 -13.53 3.45
N LEU A 2 -3.28 -12.32 2.91
CA LEU A 2 -4.02 -11.13 3.36
C LEU A 2 -5.39 -11.04 2.66
N PRO A 3 -6.51 -10.76 3.36
CA PRO A 3 -7.85 -10.73 2.78
C PRO A 3 -8.02 -9.77 1.59
N ILE A 4 -7.22 -8.71 1.51
CA ILE A 4 -7.36 -7.69 0.46
C ILE A 4 -6.77 -8.09 -0.90
N ARG A 5 -5.94 -9.14 -0.97
CA ARG A 5 -5.19 -9.50 -2.18
C ARG A 5 -6.05 -9.67 -3.44
N PRO A 6 -7.22 -10.33 -3.38
CA PRO A 6 -8.09 -10.47 -4.55
C PRO A 6 -8.60 -9.14 -5.12
N LEU A 7 -8.64 -8.08 -4.31
CA LEU A 7 -9.15 -6.76 -4.71
C LEU A 7 -8.08 -5.86 -5.35
N LEU A 8 -6.80 -6.20 -5.20
CA LEU A 8 -5.69 -5.35 -5.65
C LEU A 8 -5.68 -5.10 -7.16
N PRO A 9 -5.92 -6.11 -8.04
CA PRO A 9 -5.92 -5.85 -9.48
C PRO A 9 -7.01 -4.86 -9.89
N GLN A 10 -8.21 -4.95 -9.30
CA GLN A 10 -9.29 -4.01 -9.58
C GLN A 10 -8.96 -2.61 -9.08
N LEU A 11 -8.38 -2.49 -7.88
CA LEU A 11 -7.96 -1.21 -7.32
C LEU A 11 -6.91 -0.51 -8.20
N VAL A 12 -5.87 -1.24 -8.63
CA VAL A 12 -4.78 -0.71 -9.48
C VAL A 12 -5.33 -0.18 -10.80
N ARG A 13 -6.24 -0.93 -11.46
CA ARG A 13 -6.88 -0.47 -12.70
C ARG A 13 -7.72 0.79 -12.47
N THR A 14 -8.58 0.77 -11.45
CA THR A 14 -9.49 1.89 -11.14
C THR A 14 -8.71 3.18 -10.89
N LEU A 15 -7.60 3.10 -10.15
CA LEU A 15 -6.73 4.25 -9.91
C LEU A 15 -6.01 4.73 -11.18
N GLY A 16 -5.61 3.82 -12.07
CA GLY A 16 -4.99 4.18 -13.35
C GLY A 16 -5.95 4.85 -14.32
N GLU A 17 -7.22 4.45 -14.33
CA GLU A 17 -8.26 4.98 -15.23
C GLU A 17 -8.94 6.25 -14.69
N ALA A 18 -9.34 6.23 -13.42
CA ALA A 18 -10.15 7.29 -12.80
C ALA A 18 -9.33 8.27 -11.94
N GLY A 19 -8.06 7.97 -11.65
CA GLY A 19 -7.19 8.79 -10.79
C GLY A 19 -7.51 8.73 -9.29
N ALA A 20 -8.65 8.15 -8.90
CA ALA A 20 -9.08 8.02 -7.51
C ALA A 20 -9.93 6.76 -7.29
N ALA A 21 -9.85 6.19 -6.08
CA ALA A 21 -10.66 5.05 -5.67
C ALA A 21 -10.85 5.05 -4.15
N VAL A 22 -12.00 4.54 -3.69
CA VAL A 22 -12.27 4.28 -2.27
C VAL A 22 -12.23 2.78 -2.04
N LEU A 23 -11.37 2.36 -1.11
CA LEU A 23 -11.22 0.95 -0.75
C LEU A 23 -11.75 0.69 0.65
N VAL A 24 -12.89 -0.01 0.71
CA VAL A 24 -13.48 -0.46 1.98
C VAL A 24 -13.12 -1.92 2.22
N ALA A 25 -12.62 -2.22 3.42
CA ALA A 25 -12.49 -3.59 3.89
C ALA A 25 -12.48 -3.61 5.43
N PRO A 26 -12.57 -4.77 6.09
CA PRO A 26 -12.48 -4.85 7.55
C PRO A 26 -11.12 -4.37 8.12
N PRO A 27 -11.05 -3.95 9.39
CA PRO A 27 -9.79 -3.77 10.11
C PRO A 27 -8.92 -5.04 10.04
N GLY A 28 -7.60 -4.90 9.97
CA GLY A 28 -6.68 -6.04 9.88
C GLY A 28 -6.63 -6.74 8.50
N ALA A 29 -7.45 -6.34 7.52
CA ALA A 29 -7.44 -6.94 6.17
C ALA A 29 -6.12 -6.73 5.37
N GLY A 30 -5.19 -5.92 5.90
CA GLY A 30 -3.87 -5.69 5.31
C GLY A 30 -3.81 -4.57 4.27
N LYS A 31 -4.74 -3.59 4.31
CA LYS A 31 -4.79 -2.49 3.32
C LYS A 31 -3.48 -1.70 3.28
N THR A 32 -3.07 -1.19 4.42
CA THR A 32 -1.85 -0.37 4.57
C THR A 32 -0.59 -1.11 4.13
N THR A 33 -0.53 -2.43 4.34
CA THR A 33 0.65 -3.25 4.05
C THR A 33 0.71 -3.77 2.62
N ALA A 34 -0.45 -3.98 1.96
CA ALA A 34 -0.50 -4.63 0.65
C ALA A 34 -0.79 -3.66 -0.50
N VAL A 35 -1.51 -2.56 -0.24
CA VAL A 35 -1.87 -1.60 -1.30
C VAL A 35 -0.65 -0.86 -1.83
N PRO A 36 0.21 -0.22 -1.00
CA PRO A 36 1.35 0.52 -1.54
C PRO A 36 2.29 -0.32 -2.41
N PRO A 37 2.71 -1.54 -2.00
CA PRO A 37 3.52 -2.40 -2.87
C PRO A 37 2.85 -2.73 -4.20
N ALA A 38 1.55 -3.06 -4.19
CA ALA A 38 0.83 -3.37 -5.43
C ALA A 38 0.73 -2.16 -6.38
N LEU A 39 0.70 -0.94 -5.85
CA LEU A 39 0.73 0.27 -6.66
C LEU A 39 2.12 0.58 -7.22
N LEU A 40 3.20 0.20 -6.53
CA LEU A 40 4.58 0.38 -7.04
C LEU A 40 4.85 -0.45 -8.30
N GLU A 41 4.13 -1.55 -8.49
CA GLU A 41 4.19 -2.39 -9.69
C GLU A 41 3.34 -1.85 -10.85
N ALA A 42 2.60 -0.76 -10.64
CA ALA A 42 1.70 -0.22 -11.66
C ALA A 42 2.47 0.64 -12.70
N PRO A 43 2.33 0.39 -14.02
CA PRO A 43 3.03 1.15 -15.05
C PRO A 43 2.76 2.65 -14.99
N TRP A 44 1.53 3.05 -14.64
CA TRP A 44 1.16 4.46 -14.51
C TRP A 44 1.82 5.16 -13.32
N LEU A 45 2.48 4.44 -12.41
CA LEU A 45 3.21 4.99 -11.27
C LEU A 45 4.75 4.93 -11.47
N GLU A 46 5.23 4.45 -12.61
CA GLU A 46 6.66 4.31 -12.90
C GLU A 46 7.41 5.63 -12.71
N GLY A 47 8.56 5.57 -12.02
CA GLY A 47 9.38 6.75 -11.70
C GLY A 47 8.76 7.73 -10.70
N ARG A 48 7.57 7.44 -10.15
CA ARG A 48 6.88 8.29 -9.16
C ARG A 48 6.97 7.71 -7.75
N ARG A 49 6.53 8.50 -6.77
CA ARG A 49 6.56 8.14 -5.33
C ARG A 49 5.15 8.03 -4.79
N ILE A 50 4.95 7.13 -3.83
CA ILE A 50 3.71 7.03 -3.05
C ILE A 50 3.90 7.79 -1.74
N LEU A 51 3.00 8.74 -1.46
CA LEU A 51 2.87 9.33 -0.14
C LEU A 51 1.73 8.62 0.60
N LEU A 52 2.06 7.90 1.66
CA LEU A 52 1.09 7.22 2.52
C LEU A 52 0.85 8.02 3.79
N LEU A 53 -0.39 8.49 3.97
CA LEU A 53 -0.79 9.24 5.17
C LEU A 53 -1.34 8.28 6.23
N GLU A 54 -0.73 8.27 7.41
CA GLU A 54 -1.21 7.53 8.59
C GLU A 54 -1.42 8.53 9.73
N PRO A 55 -2.66 8.79 10.17
CA PRO A 55 -2.96 9.87 11.12
C PRO A 55 -2.43 9.59 12.53
N ARG A 56 -2.08 8.34 12.84
CA ARG A 56 -1.53 7.95 14.14
C ARG A 56 -0.01 7.98 14.08
N ARG A 57 0.61 8.96 14.73
CA ARG A 57 2.08 9.14 14.80
C ARG A 57 2.84 7.85 15.14
N LEU A 58 2.33 7.04 16.07
CA LEU A 58 2.99 5.79 16.47
C LEU A 58 2.76 4.64 15.46
N ALA A 59 1.69 4.69 14.66
CA ALA A 59 1.41 3.66 13.67
C ALA A 59 2.20 3.86 12.37
N ALA A 60 2.56 5.10 12.02
CA ALA A 60 3.27 5.38 10.77
C ALA A 60 4.63 4.65 10.67
N PRO A 61 5.52 4.68 11.69
CA PRO A 61 6.77 3.92 11.65
C PRO A 61 6.55 2.40 11.61
N ALA A 62 5.51 1.91 12.32
CA ALA A 62 5.18 0.49 12.33
C ALA A 62 4.69 0.01 10.96
N ALA A 63 3.84 0.80 10.29
CA ALA A 63 3.38 0.52 8.93
C ALA A 63 4.55 0.52 7.95
N ALA A 64 5.42 1.53 8.01
CA ALA A 64 6.58 1.64 7.13
C ALA A 64 7.53 0.43 7.30
N ARG A 65 7.81 0.00 8.54
CA ARG A 65 8.63 -1.21 8.80
C ARG A 65 7.98 -2.46 8.22
N ARG A 66 6.67 -2.64 8.44
CA ARG A 66 5.95 -3.82 7.95
C ARG A 66 5.87 -3.87 6.42
N ILE A 67 5.77 -2.71 5.76
CA ILE A 67 5.85 -2.62 4.30
C ILE A 67 7.26 -3.01 3.83
N ALA A 68 8.30 -2.43 4.42
CA ALA A 68 9.69 -2.73 4.08
C ALA A 68 10.01 -4.23 4.23
N GLU A 69 9.63 -4.84 5.35
CA GLU A 69 9.76 -6.28 5.57
C GLU A 69 9.03 -7.11 4.50
N GLY A 70 7.81 -6.69 4.13
CA GLY A 70 6.98 -7.39 3.14
C GLY A 70 7.50 -7.35 1.70
N VAL A 71 8.37 -6.39 1.37
CA VAL A 71 8.94 -6.22 0.02
C VAL A 71 10.46 -6.48 -0.03
N GLY A 72 11.06 -6.93 1.07
CA GLY A 72 12.52 -7.08 1.16
C GLY A 72 13.29 -5.75 1.13
N GLY A 73 12.63 -4.65 1.49
CA GLY A 73 13.20 -3.30 1.54
C GLY A 73 14.15 -3.08 2.72
N PRO A 74 14.82 -1.92 2.77
CA PRO A 74 15.80 -1.61 3.81
C PRO A 74 15.16 -1.51 5.20
N LYS A 75 15.93 -1.86 6.23
CA LYS A 75 15.52 -1.62 7.62
C LYS A 75 15.43 -0.12 7.88
N LEU A 76 14.31 0.30 8.46
CA LEU A 76 14.08 1.70 8.82
C LEU A 76 14.69 2.02 10.19
N GLY A 77 15.66 2.92 10.23
CA GLY A 77 16.27 3.44 11.46
C GLY A 77 17.33 2.53 12.07
N GLY A 78 18.34 2.16 11.30
CA GLY A 78 19.66 1.78 11.82
C GLY A 78 20.56 2.99 11.94
#